data_AF-A0A9E6CZE8-F1
#
_entry.id   AF-A0A9E6CZE8-F1
#
_cell.length_a   1.000
_cell.length_b   1.000
_cell.length_c   1.000
_cell.angle_alpha   90.00
_cell.angle_beta   90.00
_cell.angle_gamma   90.00
#
_symmetry.space_group_name_H-M   'P 1'
#
loop_
_entity.id
_entity.type
_entity.pdbx_description
1 polymer ?
#
loop_
_entity_poly.entity_id
_entity_poly.type
_entity_poly.pdbx_seq_one_letter_code
_entity_poly.pdbx_strand_id
1 'polypeptide(L)'
;MGKNVAKANTTFLFCDGGSCRKAKSEMAVREARAHLRNEELWDNTHSIRTRCNGRCEDAPTWIVQPGNYWYKNVTPEKAVEIIDAHINEDKPIDSYLLYKDGDEAMNSDNERTVKPIIFNQKEDKDYGNVLVARSPSSDQFLYPLFKKLFETSSNIQVNFHNGNQQIITQLHQVTYTDDFDIVVEGPETNLKLAIGPITKAIEKNVAQEIKDRKVGVAEVIWTKEDTNHIAHIRLKNRKGKFLVSLDIPKKNSTLWEYILSIYLSMDSKNPKIVLPVE
;
A
#
# COMPACT_ATOMS: atom_id res chain seq x y z
N MET A 1 -31.77 -3.72 12.33
CA MET A 1 -32.58 -2.81 11.47
C MET A 1 -31.77 -2.54 10.21
N GLY A 2 -32.15 -3.16 9.08
CA GLY A 2 -31.43 -3.03 7.80
C GLY A 2 -32.14 -2.03 6.88
N LYS A 3 -31.37 -1.25 6.13
CA LYS A 3 -31.92 -0.40 5.05
C LYS A 3 -32.31 -1.29 3.86
N ASN A 4 -33.46 -1.04 3.24
CA ASN A 4 -33.82 -1.68 1.98
C ASN A 4 -33.01 -1.03 0.84
N VAL A 5 -31.86 -1.63 0.51
CA VAL A 5 -30.96 -1.09 -0.52
C VAL A 5 -31.57 -1.03 -1.92
N ALA A 6 -32.63 -1.79 -2.21
CA ALA A 6 -33.32 -1.74 -3.49
C ALA A 6 -34.09 -0.42 -3.71
N LYS A 7 -34.34 0.35 -2.64
CA LYS A 7 -34.95 1.70 -2.74
C LYS A 7 -33.92 2.81 -2.92
N ALA A 8 -32.64 2.53 -2.69
CA ALA A 8 -31.61 3.55 -2.78
C ALA A 8 -31.23 3.81 -4.24
N ASN A 9 -31.37 5.05 -4.71
CA ASN A 9 -30.98 5.46 -6.06
C ASN A 9 -29.63 6.19 -6.07
N THR A 10 -29.25 6.81 -4.96
CA THR A 10 -27.97 7.52 -4.80
C THR A 10 -27.16 6.92 -3.65
N THR A 11 -25.86 6.73 -3.86
CA THR A 11 -24.92 6.25 -2.83
C THR A 11 -23.79 7.23 -2.62
N PHE A 12 -23.63 7.69 -1.38
CA PHE A 12 -22.50 8.50 -0.95
C PHE A 12 -21.48 7.63 -0.21
N LEU A 13 -20.22 7.68 -0.63
CA LEU A 13 -19.09 7.02 0.00
C LEU A 13 -18.21 8.07 0.67
N PHE A 14 -18.15 8.01 2.00
CA PHE A 14 -17.43 8.96 2.84
C PHE A 14 -16.09 8.36 3.27
N CYS A 15 -14.98 8.94 2.83
CA CYS A 15 -13.66 8.48 3.26
C CYS A 15 -13.43 8.73 4.75
N ASP A 16 -13.15 7.64 5.47
CA ASP A 16 -12.80 7.63 6.90
C ASP A 16 -11.35 7.13 7.11
N GLY A 17 -10.51 7.35 6.08
CA GLY A 17 -9.07 7.13 6.14
C GLY A 17 -8.36 8.12 7.10
N GLY A 18 -7.13 7.78 7.50
CA GLY A 18 -6.39 8.56 8.50
C GLY A 18 -6.20 10.04 8.16
N SER A 19 -5.94 10.37 6.89
CA SER A 19 -5.80 11.77 6.42
C SER A 19 -7.14 12.51 6.43
N CYS A 20 -8.23 11.87 6.00
CA CYS A 20 -9.58 12.45 6.08
C CYS A 20 -10.02 12.71 7.52
N ARG A 21 -9.77 11.78 8.44
CA ARG A 21 -10.03 11.98 9.88
C ARG A 21 -9.25 13.16 10.45
N LYS A 22 -7.96 13.29 10.11
CA LYS A 22 -7.13 14.45 10.50
C LYS A 22 -7.68 15.75 9.92
N ALA A 23 -8.21 15.71 8.70
CA ALA A 23 -8.91 16.82 8.06
C ALA A 23 -10.37 16.99 8.56
N LYS A 24 -10.72 16.43 9.72
CA LYS A 24 -12.03 16.56 10.38
C LYS A 24 -13.23 16.07 9.54
N SER A 25 -13.03 15.06 8.69
CA SER A 25 -14.09 14.49 7.84
C SER A 25 -15.36 14.07 8.60
N GLU A 26 -15.22 13.73 9.88
CA GLU A 26 -16.33 13.34 10.74
C GLU A 26 -17.41 14.42 10.89
N MET A 27 -17.04 15.71 10.87
CA MET A 27 -18.03 16.79 10.94
C MET A 27 -18.91 16.81 9.69
N ALA A 28 -18.30 16.70 8.50
CA ALA A 28 -19.03 16.65 7.25
C ALA A 28 -19.97 15.43 7.16
N VAL A 29 -19.52 14.26 7.63
CA VAL A 29 -20.36 13.05 7.62
C VAL A 29 -21.55 13.17 8.58
N ARG A 30 -21.37 13.82 9.72
CA ARG A 30 -22.47 14.04 10.69
C ARG A 30 -23.52 14.96 10.13
N GLU A 31 -23.13 16.10 9.57
CA GLU A 31 -24.08 17.04 8.95
C GLU A 31 -24.83 16.38 7.78
N ALA A 32 -24.12 15.69 6.90
CA ALA A 32 -24.77 14.94 5.81
C ALA A 32 -25.81 13.93 6.31
N ARG A 33 -25.47 13.12 7.33
CA ARG A 33 -26.40 12.10 7.84
C ARG A 33 -27.55 12.71 8.65
N ALA A 34 -27.34 13.85 9.30
CA ALA A 34 -28.41 14.60 9.95
C ALA A 34 -29.38 15.15 8.90
N HIS A 35 -28.86 15.81 7.86
CA HIS A 35 -29.62 16.34 6.73
C HIS A 35 -30.48 15.26 6.06
N LEU A 36 -29.86 14.14 5.64
CA LEU A 36 -30.58 13.02 5.03
C LEU A 36 -31.73 12.47 5.89
N ARG A 37 -31.62 12.55 7.22
CA ARG A 37 -32.67 12.07 8.12
C ARG A 37 -33.79 13.07 8.31
N ASN A 38 -33.43 14.35 8.49
CA ASN A 38 -34.40 15.40 8.76
C ASN A 38 -35.24 15.75 7.52
N GLU A 39 -34.65 15.61 6.33
CA GLU A 39 -35.33 15.86 5.05
C GLU A 39 -35.99 14.60 4.46
N GLU A 40 -36.13 13.53 5.24
CA GLU A 40 -36.75 12.26 4.81
C GLU A 40 -36.06 11.56 3.61
N LEU A 41 -34.83 11.97 3.27
CA LEU A 41 -34.00 11.40 2.20
C LEU A 41 -33.25 10.12 2.61
N TRP A 42 -33.48 9.61 3.81
CA TRP A 42 -32.70 8.48 4.32
C TRP A 42 -33.00 7.19 3.57
N ASP A 43 -34.24 6.96 3.16
CA ASP A 43 -34.67 5.68 2.58
C ASP A 43 -34.32 5.52 1.10
N ASN A 44 -34.20 6.62 0.36
CA ASN A 44 -33.77 6.64 -1.05
C ASN A 44 -32.24 6.84 -1.20
N THR A 45 -31.52 7.10 -0.12
CA THR A 45 -30.07 7.36 -0.16
C THR A 45 -29.29 6.33 0.63
N HIS A 46 -28.20 5.80 0.06
CA HIS A 46 -27.25 4.97 0.79
C HIS A 46 -26.03 5.80 1.23
N SER A 47 -25.56 5.61 2.47
CA SER A 47 -24.35 6.28 2.97
C SER A 47 -23.37 5.30 3.57
N ILE A 48 -22.21 5.15 2.93
CA ILE A 48 -21.16 4.20 3.27
C ILE A 48 -19.97 4.97 3.84
N ARG A 49 -19.37 4.48 4.92
CA ARG A 49 -18.03 4.91 5.33
C ARG A 49 -17.00 3.98 4.73
N THR A 50 -16.02 4.53 4.02
CA THR A 50 -14.93 3.78 3.40
C THR A 50 -13.63 3.93 4.20
N ARG A 51 -12.67 3.03 3.98
CA ARG A 51 -11.27 3.28 4.37
C ARG A 51 -10.63 4.25 3.37
N CYS A 52 -9.30 4.36 3.38
CA CYS A 52 -8.58 5.25 2.47
C CYS A 52 -8.95 4.99 1.00
N ASN A 53 -9.31 6.04 0.27
CA ASN A 53 -9.62 5.99 -1.17
C ASN A 53 -8.42 6.37 -2.06
N GLY A 54 -7.22 6.53 -1.50
CA GLY A 54 -5.99 6.80 -2.26
C GLY A 54 -5.73 8.27 -2.59
N ARG A 55 -6.63 9.20 -2.22
CA ARG A 55 -6.49 10.64 -2.44
C ARG A 55 -6.33 11.40 -1.11
N CYS A 56 -5.22 11.15 -0.42
CA CYS A 56 -4.98 11.74 0.89
C CYS A 56 -4.69 13.25 0.83
N GLU A 57 -4.17 13.69 -0.30
CA GLU A 57 -3.78 15.06 -0.66
C GLU A 57 -4.99 15.99 -0.80
N ASP A 58 -6.17 15.43 -1.05
CA ASP A 58 -7.42 16.15 -1.34
C ASP A 58 -8.47 15.97 -0.21
N ALA A 59 -8.02 15.48 0.95
CA ALA A 59 -8.87 15.12 2.07
C ALA A 59 -9.62 16.32 2.70
N PRO A 60 -10.89 16.18 3.13
CA PRO A 60 -11.73 14.97 3.03
C PRO A 60 -12.26 14.70 1.61
N THR A 61 -12.25 13.44 1.19
CA THR A 61 -12.72 13.02 -0.15
C THR A 61 -13.98 12.17 -0.08
N TRP A 62 -14.97 12.50 -0.91
CA TRP A 62 -16.21 11.71 -1.06
C TRP A 62 -16.36 11.19 -2.48
N ILE A 63 -17.12 10.12 -2.65
CA ILE A 63 -17.52 9.60 -3.97
C ILE A 63 -19.05 9.51 -3.98
N VAL A 64 -19.68 9.97 -5.05
CA VAL A 64 -21.13 9.84 -5.25
C VAL A 64 -21.38 8.94 -6.46
N GLN A 65 -22.32 8.01 -6.29
CA GLN A 65 -22.78 7.08 -7.30
C GLN A 65 -24.30 7.20 -7.48
N PRO A 66 -24.84 7.03 -8.70
CA PRO A 66 -24.12 6.74 -9.96
C PRO A 66 -23.32 7.94 -10.50
N GLY A 67 -22.44 7.71 -11.48
CA GLY A 67 -21.69 8.75 -12.21
C GLY A 67 -20.26 9.01 -11.73
N ASN A 68 -19.80 8.29 -10.70
CA ASN A 68 -18.41 8.32 -10.23
C ASN A 68 -17.88 9.74 -9.96
N TYR A 69 -18.66 10.55 -9.25
CA TYR A 69 -18.28 11.92 -8.89
C TYR A 69 -17.40 11.93 -7.65
N TRP A 70 -16.17 12.39 -7.79
CA TRP A 70 -15.22 12.54 -6.69
C TRP A 70 -15.20 13.98 -6.21
N TYR A 71 -15.37 14.17 -4.90
CA TYR A 71 -15.29 15.47 -4.25
C TYR A 71 -14.01 15.59 -3.42
N LYS A 72 -13.43 16.80 -3.38
CA LYS A 72 -12.26 17.15 -2.56
C LYS A 72 -12.61 18.19 -1.50
N ASN A 73 -11.82 18.23 -0.42
CA ASN A 73 -11.89 19.25 0.62
C ASN A 73 -13.33 19.46 1.15
N VAL A 74 -14.05 18.37 1.39
CA VAL A 74 -15.47 18.41 1.79
C VAL A 74 -15.60 18.94 3.22
N THR A 75 -16.25 20.09 3.37
CA THR A 75 -16.62 20.71 4.65
C THR A 75 -18.06 20.33 5.04
N PRO A 76 -18.51 20.61 6.27
CA PRO A 76 -19.90 20.38 6.66
C PRO A 76 -20.93 21.12 5.80
N GLU A 77 -20.61 22.34 5.36
CA GLU A 77 -21.48 23.13 4.50
C GLU A 77 -21.56 22.52 3.10
N LYS A 78 -20.41 22.22 2.50
CA LYS A 78 -20.34 21.52 1.20
C LYS A 78 -21.05 20.18 1.22
N ALA A 79 -21.01 19.46 2.35
CA ALA A 79 -21.67 18.17 2.47
C ALA A 79 -23.19 18.27 2.23
N VAL A 80 -23.84 19.29 2.80
CA VAL A 80 -25.27 19.53 2.59
C VAL A 80 -25.54 19.93 1.15
N GLU A 81 -24.77 20.89 0.61
CA GLU A 81 -24.92 21.34 -0.79
C GLU A 81 -24.73 20.20 -1.80
N ILE A 82 -23.73 19.33 -1.59
CA ILE A 82 -23.50 18.15 -2.44
C ILE A 82 -24.69 17.19 -2.38
N ILE A 83 -25.29 16.99 -1.20
CA ILE A 83 -26.45 16.10 -1.07
C ILE A 83 -27.64 16.67 -1.83
N ASP A 84 -27.95 17.96 -1.63
CA ASP A 84 -29.10 18.58 -2.29
C ASP A 84 -28.95 18.61 -3.80
N ALA A 85 -27.75 18.93 -4.30
CA ALA A 85 -27.48 18.94 -5.74
C ALA A 85 -27.68 17.55 -6.38
N HIS A 86 -27.21 16.48 -5.74
CA HIS A 86 -27.36 15.13 -6.28
C HIS A 86 -28.78 14.57 -6.13
N ILE A 87 -29.44 14.83 -5.01
CA ILE A 87 -30.75 14.22 -4.73
C ILE A 87 -31.90 15.01 -5.35
N ASN A 88 -31.85 16.35 -5.29
CA ASN A 88 -32.96 17.21 -5.71
C ASN A 88 -32.78 17.69 -7.15
N GLU A 89 -31.55 17.87 -7.62
CA GLU A 89 -31.26 18.46 -8.94
C GLU A 89 -30.67 17.47 -9.95
N ASP A 90 -30.32 16.25 -9.51
CA ASP A 90 -29.66 15.21 -10.31
C ASP A 90 -28.38 15.74 -11.00
N LYS A 91 -27.62 16.61 -10.30
CA LYS A 91 -26.43 17.28 -10.84
C LYS A 91 -25.29 17.40 -9.83
N PRO A 92 -24.02 17.32 -10.28
CA PRO A 92 -22.88 17.61 -9.43
C PRO A 92 -22.62 19.12 -9.31
N ILE A 93 -21.97 19.53 -8.23
CA ILE A 93 -21.36 20.86 -8.09
C ILE A 93 -19.93 20.83 -8.63
N ASP A 94 -19.73 21.31 -9.87
CA ASP A 94 -18.45 21.22 -10.59
C ASP A 94 -17.26 21.86 -9.84
N SER A 95 -17.50 22.98 -9.14
CA SER A 95 -16.44 23.68 -8.39
C SER A 95 -15.89 22.89 -7.20
N TYR A 96 -16.60 21.84 -6.74
CA TYR A 96 -16.18 20.98 -5.64
C TYR A 96 -15.55 19.67 -6.12
N LEU A 97 -15.65 19.37 -7.41
CA LEU A 97 -15.16 18.12 -7.96
C LEU A 97 -13.63 18.05 -7.96
N LEU A 98 -13.15 16.89 -7.55
CA LEU A 98 -11.81 16.39 -7.85
C LEU A 98 -11.78 15.73 -9.23
N TYR A 99 -12.83 15.00 -9.59
CA TYR A 99 -12.91 14.24 -10.84
C TYR A 99 -14.36 13.79 -11.08
N LYS A 100 -14.74 13.65 -12.34
CA LYS A 100 -15.92 12.91 -12.80
C LYS A 100 -15.60 12.13 -14.09
N ASP A 101 -16.43 11.13 -14.39
CA ASP A 101 -16.27 10.38 -15.63
C ASP A 101 -16.34 11.31 -16.86
N GLY A 102 -15.35 11.18 -17.75
CA GLY A 102 -15.16 12.04 -18.91
C GLY A 102 -14.10 13.13 -18.74
N ASP A 103 -13.60 13.36 -17.51
CA ASP A 103 -12.48 14.27 -17.30
C ASP A 103 -11.15 13.66 -17.81
N GLU A 104 -10.31 14.46 -18.46
CA GLU A 104 -8.98 14.04 -18.93
C GLU A 104 -7.94 13.97 -17.81
N ALA A 105 -8.15 14.70 -16.72
CA ALA A 105 -7.25 14.79 -15.57
C ALA A 105 -8.02 15.12 -14.28
N MET A 106 -7.41 14.83 -13.14
CA MET A 106 -7.96 15.23 -11.84
C MET A 106 -7.77 16.74 -11.61
N ASN A 107 -8.78 17.39 -11.06
CA ASN A 107 -8.70 18.73 -10.51
C ASN A 107 -8.09 18.69 -9.10
N SER A 108 -6.76 18.64 -8.98
CA SER A 108 -6.06 18.66 -7.68
C SER A 108 -4.95 19.70 -7.66
N ASP A 109 -4.94 20.51 -6.61
CA ASP A 109 -3.89 21.51 -6.35
C ASP A 109 -2.68 20.92 -5.60
N ASN A 110 -2.78 19.65 -5.20
CA ASN A 110 -1.85 18.97 -4.29
C ASN A 110 -1.24 17.71 -4.90
N GLU A 111 -1.17 17.60 -6.23
CA GLU A 111 -0.59 16.43 -6.88
C GLU A 111 0.87 16.24 -6.46
N ARG A 112 1.19 15.03 -6.00
CA ARG A 112 2.55 14.63 -5.65
C ARG A 112 3.14 13.78 -6.76
N THR A 113 4.29 14.21 -7.28
CA THR A 113 5.07 13.36 -8.16
C THR A 113 5.63 12.18 -7.35
N VAL A 114 5.16 10.97 -7.67
CA VAL A 114 5.75 9.75 -7.11
C VAL A 114 7.17 9.63 -7.65
N LYS A 115 8.17 9.78 -6.78
CA LYS A 115 9.56 9.54 -7.18
C LYS A 115 9.70 8.07 -7.58
N PRO A 116 10.14 7.76 -8.81
CA PRO A 116 10.33 6.38 -9.21
C PRO A 116 11.41 5.75 -8.35
N ILE A 117 11.26 4.46 -8.06
CA ILE A 117 12.33 3.68 -7.47
C ILE A 117 13.46 3.62 -8.51
N ILE A 118 14.70 3.77 -8.04
CA ILE A 118 15.91 3.74 -8.84
C ILE A 118 16.96 2.87 -8.16
N PHE A 119 17.81 2.24 -8.96
CA PHE A 119 19.04 1.62 -8.50
C PHE A 119 20.16 2.66 -8.43
N ASN A 120 20.84 2.75 -7.29
CA ASN A 120 22.03 3.57 -7.12
C ASN A 120 23.25 2.67 -6.98
N GLN A 121 24.35 3.03 -7.62
CA GLN A 121 25.62 2.35 -7.40
C GLN A 121 26.13 2.62 -5.98
N LYS A 122 26.56 1.56 -5.30
CA LYS A 122 27.04 1.64 -3.92
C LYS A 122 28.01 0.50 -3.62
N GLU A 123 29.04 0.79 -2.85
CA GLU A 123 29.82 -0.23 -2.15
C GLU A 123 29.05 -0.70 -0.91
N ASP A 124 28.55 -1.93 -0.96
CA ASP A 124 27.84 -2.57 0.13
C ASP A 124 28.76 -3.50 0.90
N LYS A 125 28.75 -3.39 2.23
CA LYS A 125 29.60 -4.19 3.12
C LYS A 125 29.47 -5.71 2.94
N ASP A 126 28.31 -6.19 2.50
CA ASP A 126 28.02 -7.62 2.41
C ASP A 126 28.23 -8.15 0.99
N TYR A 127 28.12 -7.29 -0.03
CA TYR A 127 28.05 -7.68 -1.45
C TYR A 127 29.04 -6.96 -2.36
N GLY A 128 29.91 -6.09 -1.82
CA GLY A 128 30.87 -5.32 -2.60
C GLY A 128 30.19 -4.26 -3.48
N ASN A 129 30.68 -4.09 -4.71
CA ASN A 129 30.15 -3.09 -5.64
C ASN A 129 28.82 -3.56 -6.27
N VAL A 130 27.72 -2.90 -5.89
CA VAL A 130 26.37 -3.31 -6.26
C VAL A 130 25.49 -2.14 -6.67
N LEU A 131 24.33 -2.47 -7.24
CA LEU A 131 23.24 -1.54 -7.50
C LEU A 131 22.15 -1.76 -6.43
N VAL A 132 21.80 -0.72 -5.67
CA VAL A 132 20.80 -0.83 -4.59
C VAL A 132 19.58 0.04 -4.88
N ALA A 133 18.41 -0.57 -4.84
CA ALA A 133 17.12 0.10 -4.88
C ALA A 133 16.44 0.03 -3.51
N ARG A 134 16.03 1.20 -2.99
CA ARG A 134 15.20 1.26 -1.78
C ARG A 134 13.77 0.86 -2.16
N SER A 135 13.30 -0.27 -1.65
CA SER A 135 11.99 -0.83 -1.99
C SER A 135 10.94 -0.57 -0.90
N PRO A 136 9.63 -0.61 -1.26
CA PRO A 136 8.56 -0.45 -0.31
C PRO A 136 8.52 -1.63 0.66
N SER A 137 8.42 -1.35 1.96
CA SER A 137 8.48 -2.38 3.02
C SER A 137 7.15 -2.56 3.76
N SER A 138 6.05 -2.03 3.23
CA SER A 138 4.73 -2.24 3.81
C SER A 138 4.18 -3.60 3.42
N ASP A 139 3.19 -4.07 4.16
CA ASP A 139 2.50 -5.33 3.93
C ASP A 139 1.89 -5.44 2.53
N GLN A 140 1.39 -4.33 1.97
CA GLN A 140 0.88 -4.28 0.59
C GLN A 140 1.89 -4.75 -0.47
N PHE A 141 3.20 -4.64 -0.20
CA PHE A 141 4.25 -5.08 -1.12
C PHE A 141 4.93 -6.36 -0.66
N LEU A 142 5.21 -6.49 0.65
CA LEU A 142 5.91 -7.65 1.19
C LEU A 142 5.04 -8.91 1.20
N TYR A 143 3.74 -8.81 1.50
CA TYR A 143 2.88 -9.99 1.52
C TYR A 143 2.79 -10.68 0.14
N PRO A 144 2.45 -9.99 -0.98
CA PRO A 144 2.44 -10.64 -2.29
C PRO A 144 3.83 -11.11 -2.73
N LEU A 145 4.90 -10.38 -2.39
CA LEU A 145 6.27 -10.81 -2.66
C LEU A 145 6.58 -12.15 -1.95
N PHE A 146 6.25 -12.28 -0.67
CA PHE A 146 6.49 -13.51 0.08
C PHE A 146 5.67 -14.68 -0.48
N LYS A 147 4.40 -14.47 -0.83
CA LYS A 147 3.62 -15.49 -1.53
C LYS A 147 4.31 -15.93 -2.83
N LYS A 148 4.80 -14.98 -3.64
CA LYS A 148 5.53 -15.30 -4.87
C LYS A 148 6.81 -16.09 -4.59
N LEU A 149 7.55 -15.73 -3.55
CA LEU A 149 8.83 -16.34 -3.20
C LEU A 149 8.72 -17.73 -2.60
N PHE A 150 7.68 -18.01 -1.81
CA PHE A 150 7.58 -19.23 -1.01
C PHE A 150 6.47 -20.19 -1.46
N GLU A 151 5.40 -19.68 -2.09
CA GLU A 151 4.32 -20.51 -2.65
C GLU A 151 4.55 -20.85 -4.14
N THR A 152 5.74 -20.58 -4.66
CA THR A 152 6.18 -21.05 -5.98
C THR A 152 7.56 -21.70 -5.89
N SER A 153 7.91 -22.58 -6.82
CA SER A 153 9.26 -23.15 -6.88
C SER A 153 10.26 -22.06 -7.28
N SER A 154 10.88 -21.45 -6.28
CA SER A 154 11.72 -20.25 -6.44
C SER A 154 13.21 -20.55 -6.33
N ASN A 155 13.58 -21.63 -5.60
CA ASN A 155 14.97 -22.01 -5.30
C ASN A 155 15.80 -20.90 -4.64
N ILE A 156 15.14 -19.97 -3.95
CA ILE A 156 15.82 -18.87 -3.26
C ILE A 156 16.61 -19.37 -2.06
N GLN A 157 17.68 -18.67 -1.73
CA GLN A 157 18.39 -18.87 -0.47
C GLN A 157 17.90 -17.83 0.56
N VAL A 158 17.50 -18.30 1.72
CA VAL A 158 17.12 -17.47 2.87
C VAL A 158 18.29 -17.42 3.83
N ASN A 159 18.80 -16.22 4.11
CA ASN A 159 19.86 -15.98 5.08
C ASN A 159 19.29 -15.30 6.31
N PHE A 160 19.37 -15.97 7.46
CA PHE A 160 18.78 -15.51 8.72
C PHE A 160 19.76 -14.67 9.54
N HIS A 161 19.23 -13.80 10.40
CA HIS A 161 20.06 -12.96 11.28
C HIS A 161 20.96 -13.72 12.26
N ASN A 162 20.69 -15.01 12.50
CA ASN A 162 21.50 -15.87 13.37
C ASN A 162 22.66 -16.54 12.62
N GLY A 163 22.83 -16.26 11.33
CA GLY A 163 23.86 -16.85 10.48
C GLY A 163 23.42 -18.12 9.76
N ASN A 164 22.24 -18.67 10.07
CA ASN A 164 21.73 -19.84 9.35
C ASN A 164 21.38 -19.47 7.92
N GLN A 165 21.52 -20.45 7.02
CA GLN A 165 21.15 -20.34 5.61
C GLN A 165 20.30 -21.54 5.23
N GLN A 166 19.28 -21.32 4.40
CA GLN A 166 18.41 -22.38 3.90
C GLN A 166 18.03 -22.11 2.44
N ILE A 167 18.21 -23.10 1.58
CA ILE A 167 17.69 -23.06 0.20
C ILE A 167 16.25 -23.59 0.22
N ILE A 168 15.35 -22.86 -0.44
CA ILE A 168 13.92 -23.18 -0.52
C ILE A 168 13.64 -23.93 -1.81
N THR A 169 13.64 -25.26 -1.74
CA THR A 169 13.36 -26.14 -2.89
C THR A 169 11.91 -26.62 -2.92
N GLN A 170 11.23 -26.56 -1.78
CA GLN A 170 9.83 -26.97 -1.61
C GLN A 170 8.92 -25.76 -1.40
N LEU A 171 7.61 -25.98 -1.52
CA LEU A 171 6.61 -24.94 -1.27
C LEU A 171 6.41 -24.75 0.24
N HIS A 172 6.24 -23.50 0.65
CA HIS A 172 5.88 -23.12 2.02
C HIS A 172 4.60 -22.31 1.99
N GLN A 173 3.78 -22.49 3.01
CA GLN A 173 2.56 -21.71 3.19
C GLN A 173 2.93 -20.32 3.71
N VAL A 174 2.33 -19.27 3.14
CA VAL A 174 2.50 -17.90 3.61
C VAL A 174 1.19 -17.37 4.18
N THR A 175 1.14 -17.23 5.50
CA THR A 175 -0.03 -16.73 6.23
C THR A 175 0.21 -15.32 6.78
N TYR A 176 -0.83 -14.50 6.76
CA TYR A 176 -0.83 -13.16 7.32
C TYR A 176 -2.22 -12.87 7.90
N THR A 177 -2.53 -13.56 8.99
CA THR A 177 -3.82 -13.49 9.70
C THR A 177 -3.74 -12.70 11.00
N ASP A 178 -2.53 -12.50 11.51
CA ASP A 178 -2.22 -11.61 12.64
C ASP A 178 -2.12 -10.15 12.16
N ASP A 179 -2.39 -9.19 13.06
CA ASP A 179 -2.34 -7.76 12.77
C ASP A 179 -0.95 -7.27 12.31
N PHE A 180 0.11 -8.00 12.65
CA PHE A 180 1.49 -7.62 12.37
C PHE A 180 2.24 -8.67 11.58
N ASP A 181 1.99 -9.95 11.84
CA ASP A 181 2.94 -11.01 11.50
C ASP A 181 2.61 -11.75 10.23
N ILE A 182 3.57 -11.71 9.29
CA ILE A 182 3.66 -12.71 8.24
C ILE A 182 4.44 -13.92 8.74
N VAL A 183 3.91 -15.10 8.46
CA VAL A 183 4.50 -16.37 8.81
C VAL A 183 4.65 -17.21 7.55
N VAL A 184 5.86 -17.72 7.33
CA VAL A 184 6.19 -18.68 6.29
C VAL A 184 6.47 -20.01 6.96
N GLU A 185 5.67 -21.02 6.66
CA GLU A 185 5.73 -22.34 7.30
C GLU A 185 5.83 -23.44 6.25
N GLY A 186 6.78 -24.36 6.44
CA GLY A 186 6.94 -25.51 5.58
C GLY A 186 8.15 -26.36 5.95
N PRO A 187 8.48 -27.37 5.13
CA PRO A 187 9.45 -28.40 5.49
C PRO A 187 10.86 -27.88 5.76
N GLU A 188 11.26 -26.80 5.07
CA GLU A 188 12.64 -26.31 5.08
C GLU A 188 12.84 -25.08 5.98
N THR A 189 11.78 -24.33 6.28
CA THR A 189 11.90 -23.11 7.08
C THR A 189 10.62 -22.77 7.83
N ASN A 190 10.80 -22.15 9.00
CA ASN A 190 9.77 -21.36 9.66
C ASN A 190 10.30 -19.93 9.84
N LEU A 191 9.79 -19.00 9.06
CA LEU A 191 10.19 -17.59 9.09
C LEU A 191 9.02 -16.74 9.55
N LYS A 192 9.28 -15.89 10.55
CA LYS A 192 8.28 -14.98 11.11
C LYS A 192 8.82 -13.55 11.13
N LEU A 193 8.11 -12.63 10.47
CA LEU A 193 8.45 -11.20 10.41
C LEU A 193 7.22 -10.36 10.72
N ALA A 194 7.41 -9.17 11.29
CA ALA A 194 6.31 -8.21 11.40
C ALA A 194 6.33 -7.30 10.16
N ILE A 195 5.30 -7.35 9.33
CA ILE A 195 5.12 -6.51 8.12
C ILE A 195 3.89 -5.60 8.20
N GLY A 196 2.99 -5.85 9.15
CA GLY A 196 1.80 -5.03 9.36
C GLY A 196 2.06 -3.63 9.93
N PRO A 197 1.09 -2.73 9.81
CA PRO A 197 1.24 -1.33 10.14
C PRO A 197 1.31 -1.11 11.66
N ILE A 198 2.46 -0.64 12.15
CA ILE A 198 2.60 -0.13 13.52
C ILE A 198 2.55 1.40 13.47
N THR A 199 1.38 1.97 13.75
CA THR A 199 1.17 3.42 13.80
C THR A 199 1.63 4.01 15.12
N LYS A 200 1.93 5.32 15.15
CA LYS A 200 2.30 6.04 16.39
C LYS A 200 1.25 5.88 17.51
N ALA A 201 -0.03 5.71 17.15
CA ALA A 201 -1.12 5.57 18.10
C ALA A 201 -1.06 4.26 18.90
N ILE A 202 -0.61 3.17 18.26
CA ILE A 202 -0.56 1.84 18.88
C ILE A 202 0.85 1.45 19.33
N GLU A 203 1.89 2.08 18.80
CA GLU A 203 3.30 1.70 18.97
C GLU A 203 3.74 1.51 20.44
N LYS A 204 3.19 2.31 21.37
CA LYS A 204 3.47 2.19 22.80
C LYS A 204 2.97 0.89 23.42
N ASN A 205 1.90 0.32 22.86
CA ASN A 205 1.25 -0.90 23.35
C ASN A 205 1.72 -2.15 22.59
N VAL A 206 2.56 -1.99 21.56
CA VAL A 206 3.13 -3.12 20.82
C VAL A 206 4.37 -3.65 21.54
N ALA A 207 4.40 -4.97 21.76
CA ALA A 207 5.50 -5.67 22.40
C ALA A 207 6.85 -5.39 21.71
N GLN A 208 7.94 -5.35 22.49
CA GLN A 208 9.26 -5.02 21.97
C GLN A 208 9.76 -6.03 20.94
N GLU A 209 9.48 -7.32 21.14
CA GLU A 209 9.82 -8.39 20.21
C GLU A 209 9.23 -8.19 18.80
N ILE A 210 7.97 -7.72 18.71
CA ILE A 210 7.31 -7.41 17.43
C ILE A 210 8.02 -6.23 16.76
N LYS A 211 8.34 -5.18 17.53
CA LYS A 211 9.05 -4.00 17.03
C LYS A 211 10.47 -4.34 16.55
N ASP A 212 11.14 -5.28 17.20
CA ASP A 212 12.50 -5.68 16.85
C ASP A 212 12.57 -6.47 15.53
N ARG A 213 11.52 -7.24 15.20
CA ARG A 213 11.36 -7.93 13.91
C ARG A 213 10.44 -7.22 12.92
N LYS A 214 10.00 -5.99 13.23
CA LYS A 214 9.23 -5.14 12.31
C LYS A 214 10.11 -4.71 11.16
N VAL A 215 9.83 -5.20 9.96
CA VAL A 215 10.47 -4.74 8.74
C VAL A 215 10.18 -3.25 8.55
N GLY A 216 11.24 -2.45 8.55
CA GLY A 216 11.18 -1.00 8.31
C GLY A 216 12.02 -0.55 7.11
N VAL A 217 12.83 -1.46 6.59
CA VAL A 217 13.74 -1.26 5.48
C VAL A 217 13.67 -2.49 4.60
N ALA A 218 13.36 -2.29 3.32
CA ALA A 218 13.56 -3.28 2.29
C ALA A 218 14.49 -2.70 1.21
N GLU A 219 15.42 -3.50 0.75
CA GLU A 219 16.39 -3.15 -0.28
C GLU A 219 16.44 -4.28 -1.29
N VAL A 220 16.38 -3.96 -2.59
CA VAL A 220 16.75 -4.90 -3.65
C VAL A 220 18.16 -4.55 -4.08
N ILE A 221 19.06 -5.52 -3.99
CA ILE A 221 20.48 -5.38 -4.26
C ILE A 221 20.77 -6.22 -5.49
N TRP A 222 21.06 -5.57 -6.62
CA TRP A 222 21.42 -6.25 -7.85
C TRP A 222 22.94 -6.41 -7.91
N THR A 223 23.38 -7.68 -7.96
CA THR A 223 24.77 -8.10 -8.09
C THR A 223 25.06 -8.47 -9.55
N LYS A 224 26.06 -7.82 -10.15
CA LYS A 224 26.51 -8.17 -11.51
C LYS A 224 27.56 -9.29 -11.48
N GLU A 225 28.39 -9.30 -10.44
CA GLU A 225 29.57 -10.17 -10.32
C GLU A 225 29.31 -11.52 -9.64
N ASP A 226 28.24 -11.67 -8.83
CA ASP A 226 27.89 -12.93 -8.15
C ASP A 226 27.56 -14.03 -9.17
N THR A 227 28.22 -15.19 -9.15
CA THR A 227 28.00 -16.25 -10.16
C THR A 227 26.70 -17.04 -9.95
N ASN A 228 26.13 -17.02 -8.75
CA ASN A 228 25.01 -17.86 -8.33
C ASN A 228 23.70 -17.07 -8.24
N HIS A 229 23.76 -15.83 -7.78
CA HIS A 229 22.58 -14.99 -7.54
C HIS A 229 22.57 -13.73 -8.42
N ILE A 230 21.39 -13.34 -8.89
CA ILE A 230 21.20 -12.11 -9.66
C ILE A 230 20.89 -10.92 -8.76
N ALA A 231 20.25 -11.16 -7.62
CA ALA A 231 19.89 -10.11 -6.70
C ALA A 231 19.65 -10.66 -5.29
N HIS A 232 19.60 -9.76 -4.32
CA HIS A 232 19.30 -10.04 -2.93
C HIS A 232 18.23 -9.08 -2.44
N ILE A 233 17.18 -9.60 -1.82
CA ILE A 233 16.19 -8.79 -1.11
C ILE A 233 16.58 -8.76 0.36
N ARG A 234 17.15 -7.65 0.82
CA ARG A 234 17.59 -7.48 2.20
C ARG A 234 16.54 -6.74 3.02
N LEU A 235 16.10 -7.37 4.10
CA LEU A 235 15.14 -6.79 5.04
C LEU A 235 15.83 -6.44 6.36
N LYS A 236 15.61 -5.20 6.82
CA LYS A 236 16.09 -4.71 8.10
C LYS A 236 14.94 -4.13 8.91
N ASN A 237 15.09 -4.12 10.23
CA ASN A 237 14.11 -3.50 11.09
C ASN A 237 14.17 -1.96 11.01
N ARG A 238 13.27 -1.28 11.72
CA ARG A 238 13.22 0.20 11.79
C ARG A 238 14.52 0.86 12.29
N LYS A 239 15.35 0.13 13.04
CA LYS A 239 16.66 0.58 13.54
C LYS A 239 17.82 0.21 12.61
N GLY A 240 17.54 -0.38 11.43
CA GLY A 240 18.55 -0.81 10.47
C GLY A 240 19.23 -2.14 10.81
N LYS A 241 18.80 -2.86 11.85
CA LYS A 241 19.32 -4.19 12.17
C LYS A 241 18.85 -5.20 11.12
N PHE A 242 19.78 -6.01 10.61
CA PHE A 242 19.48 -7.10 9.68
C PHE A 242 18.49 -8.11 10.27
N LEU A 243 17.50 -8.51 9.47
CA LEU A 243 16.51 -9.52 9.83
C LEU A 243 16.68 -10.78 8.97
N VAL A 244 16.63 -10.60 7.65
CA VAL A 244 16.75 -11.68 6.67
C VAL A 244 17.21 -11.13 5.32
N SER A 245 17.91 -11.92 4.52
CA SER A 245 18.01 -11.71 3.07
C SER A 245 17.46 -12.89 2.30
N LEU A 246 16.90 -12.60 1.12
CA LEU A 246 16.35 -13.57 0.19
C LEU A 246 17.15 -13.44 -1.10
N ASP A 247 18.02 -14.40 -1.38
CA ASP A 247 18.92 -14.37 -2.52
C ASP A 247 18.25 -15.06 -3.71
N ILE A 248 18.22 -14.35 -4.82
CA ILE A 248 17.48 -14.71 -6.03
C ILE A 248 18.45 -15.41 -6.99
N PRO A 249 18.24 -16.69 -7.35
CA PRO A 249 19.15 -17.41 -8.22
C PRO A 249 19.23 -16.80 -9.62
N LYS A 250 20.42 -16.73 -10.22
CA LYS A 250 20.61 -16.28 -11.61
C LYS A 250 19.79 -17.08 -12.62
N LYS A 251 19.57 -18.36 -12.33
CA LYS A 251 18.77 -19.27 -13.19
C LYS A 251 17.27 -18.94 -13.16
N ASN A 252 16.79 -18.16 -12.20
CA ASN A 252 15.37 -17.83 -12.04
C ASN A 252 15.05 -16.44 -12.59
N SER A 253 15.13 -16.29 -13.93
CA SER A 253 14.88 -15.02 -14.61
C SER A 253 13.45 -14.50 -14.43
N THR A 254 12.46 -15.38 -14.36
CA THR A 254 11.04 -14.99 -14.18
C THR A 254 10.79 -14.38 -12.82
N LEU A 255 11.47 -14.84 -11.77
CA LEU A 255 11.40 -14.22 -10.44
C LEU A 255 12.08 -12.85 -10.45
N TRP A 256 13.21 -12.70 -11.15
CA TRP A 256 13.85 -11.40 -11.30
C TRP A 256 12.97 -10.39 -12.05
N GLU A 257 12.34 -10.81 -13.14
CA GLU A 257 11.37 -9.99 -13.89
C GLU A 257 10.18 -9.57 -13.01
N TYR A 258 9.65 -10.48 -12.18
CA TYR A 258 8.61 -10.16 -11.20
C TYR A 258 9.10 -9.08 -10.22
N ILE A 259 10.32 -9.21 -9.69
CA ILE A 259 10.89 -8.25 -8.74
C ILE A 259 10.99 -6.87 -9.38
N LEU A 260 11.50 -6.77 -10.62
CA LEU A 260 11.59 -5.51 -11.33
C LEU A 260 10.21 -4.91 -11.65
N SER A 261 9.36 -5.68 -12.32
CA SER A 261 8.08 -5.18 -12.88
C SER A 261 7.00 -4.95 -11.84
N ILE A 262 6.88 -5.84 -10.85
CA ILE A 262 5.77 -5.82 -9.89
C ILE A 262 6.24 -5.23 -8.57
N TYR A 263 7.33 -5.74 -7.98
CA TYR A 263 7.76 -5.29 -6.66
C TYR A 263 8.40 -3.89 -6.68
N LEU A 264 9.19 -3.56 -7.72
CA LEU A 264 9.82 -2.26 -7.89
C LEU A 264 9.07 -1.32 -8.86
N SER A 265 8.05 -1.81 -9.54
CA SER A 265 7.30 -1.06 -10.56
C SER A 265 8.22 -0.43 -11.63
N MET A 266 9.23 -1.17 -12.08
CA MET A 266 10.20 -0.77 -13.10
C MET A 266 9.94 -1.47 -14.44
N ASP A 267 10.38 -0.86 -15.53
CA ASP A 267 10.55 -1.60 -16.79
C ASP A 267 11.65 -2.66 -16.60
N SER A 268 11.29 -3.95 -16.73
CA SER A 268 12.24 -5.05 -16.57
C SER A 268 13.29 -5.10 -17.67
N LYS A 269 13.01 -4.51 -18.84
CA LYS A 269 13.95 -4.43 -19.97
C LYS A 269 14.93 -3.26 -19.82
N ASN A 270 14.47 -2.17 -19.20
CA ASN A 270 15.27 -0.97 -18.97
C ASN A 270 15.16 -0.49 -17.51
N PRO A 271 15.77 -1.22 -16.55
CA PRO A 271 15.74 -0.82 -15.15
C PRO A 271 16.38 0.56 -14.97
N LYS A 272 15.75 1.43 -14.17
CA LYS A 272 16.26 2.78 -13.90
C LYS A 272 17.47 2.71 -12.99
N ILE A 273 18.64 3.03 -13.53
CA ILE A 273 19.92 3.05 -12.82
C ILE A 273 20.47 4.48 -12.84
N VAL A 274 20.89 4.97 -11.68
CA VAL A 274 21.66 6.20 -11.55
C VAL A 274 23.11 5.81 -11.30
N LEU A 275 23.96 6.16 -12.26
CA LEU A 275 25.41 6.04 -12.14
C LEU A 275 25.94 7.24 -11.32
N PRO A 276 27.05 7.08 -10.57
CA PRO A 276 27.70 8.20 -9.92
C PRO A 276 28.00 9.29 -10.95
N VAL A 277 27.75 10.55 -10.58
CA VAL A 277 28.28 11.68 -11.34
C VAL A 277 29.79 11.68 -11.08
N GLU A 278 30.59 11.59 -12.16
CA GLU A 278 32.05 11.72 -12.10
C GLU A 278 32.50 13.06 -11.51
#